data_AF-A0A1Y4AEG9-F1
#
_entry.id   AF-A0A1Y4AEG9-F1
#
_cell.length_a   1.000
_cell.length_b   1.000
_cell.length_c   1.000
_cell.angle_alpha   90.00
_cell.angle_beta   90.00
_cell.angle_gamma   90.00
#
_symmetry.space_group_name_H-M   'P 1'
#
loop_
_entity.id
_entity.type
_entity.pdbx_description
1 polymer ?
#
loop_
_entity_poly.entity_id
_entity_poly.type
_entity_poly.pdbx_seq_one_letter_code
_entity_poly.pdbx_strand_id
1 'polypeptide(L)'
;METFRKKIQQMTGWSDTVVNAIQCEAEARIYIGAGLKETTVNGKPALIQPRIDPNYQMPEWWIKEHGEKWRGWTNSDLMGEGYPPHDENGDPYELHHIGQLTDSPLAELTWSQHREGENYAVLHTTEDYSDIDRRAFEKEKAAHWRARYQANM
;
A
#
# COMPACT_ATOMS: atom_id res chain seq x y z
N MET A 1 -24.31 -14.48 16.10
CA MET A 1 -23.88 -13.16 15.61
C MET A 1 -22.80 -13.36 14.57
N GLU A 2 -22.91 -12.67 13.44
CA GLU A 2 -21.85 -12.65 12.44
C GLU A 2 -20.72 -11.73 12.90
N THR A 3 -19.49 -12.22 12.88
CA THR A 3 -18.30 -11.44 13.25
C THR A 3 -18.08 -10.33 12.22
N PHE A 4 -17.48 -9.20 12.61
CA PHE A 4 -17.20 -8.11 11.66
C PHE A 4 -16.38 -8.61 10.47
N ARG A 5 -15.41 -9.50 10.71
CA ARG A 5 -14.60 -10.18 9.70
C ARG A 5 -15.44 -10.83 8.61
N LYS A 6 -16.46 -11.62 8.98
CA LYS A 6 -17.36 -12.26 8.00
C LYS A 6 -18.12 -11.23 7.16
N LYS A 7 -18.54 -10.11 7.76
CA LYS A 7 -19.20 -9.02 7.03
C LYS A 7 -18.24 -8.37 6.03
N ILE A 8 -17.01 -8.05 6.45
CA ILE A 8 -15.98 -7.49 5.55
C ILE A 8 -15.72 -8.45 4.39
N GLN A 9 -15.49 -9.74 4.67
CA GLN A 9 -15.28 -10.76 3.65
C GLN A 9 -16.42 -10.84 2.64
N GLN A 10 -17.68 -10.84 3.10
CA GLN A 10 -18.84 -10.86 2.20
C GLN A 10 -18.96 -9.60 1.34
N MET A 11 -18.58 -8.44 1.90
CA MET A 11 -18.66 -7.16 1.19
C MET A 11 -17.55 -6.99 0.14
N THR A 12 -16.34 -7.44 0.46
CA THR A 12 -15.14 -7.15 -0.35
C THR A 12 -14.66 -8.32 -1.17
N GLY A 13 -15.04 -9.54 -0.78
CA GLY A 13 -14.47 -10.78 -1.32
C GLY A 13 -13.04 -11.07 -0.86
N TRP A 14 -12.52 -10.32 0.12
CA TRP A 14 -11.16 -10.53 0.61
C TRP A 14 -11.01 -11.87 1.32
N SER A 15 -9.85 -12.50 1.15
CA SER A 15 -9.49 -13.79 1.71
C SER A 15 -9.46 -13.76 3.24
N ASP A 16 -9.54 -14.94 3.82
CA ASP A 16 -9.36 -15.11 5.26
C ASP A 16 -8.02 -14.55 5.74
N THR A 17 -6.96 -14.63 4.93
CA THR A 17 -5.63 -14.12 5.30
C THR A 17 -5.65 -12.60 5.50
N VAL A 18 -6.27 -11.84 4.59
CA VAL A 18 -6.40 -10.39 4.73
C VAL A 18 -7.35 -10.03 5.86
N VAL A 19 -8.53 -10.63 5.89
CA VAL A 19 -9.58 -10.27 6.86
C VAL A 19 -9.18 -10.61 8.30
N ASN A 20 -8.43 -11.69 8.51
CA ASN A 20 -7.93 -12.05 9.83
C ASN A 20 -6.78 -11.14 10.30
N ALA A 21 -6.00 -10.56 9.39
CA ALA A 21 -4.96 -9.59 9.72
C ALA A 21 -5.53 -8.24 10.16
N ILE A 22 -6.69 -7.84 9.65
CA ILE A 22 -7.36 -6.58 10.05
C ILE A 22 -7.71 -6.60 11.55
N GLN A 23 -7.26 -5.57 12.27
CA GLN A 23 -7.44 -5.42 13.70
C GLN A 23 -8.84 -4.93 14.06
N CYS A 24 -9.43 -4.03 13.28
CA CYS A 24 -10.73 -3.43 13.61
C CYS A 24 -11.58 -3.02 12.40
N GLU A 25 -12.87 -2.72 12.64
CA GLU A 25 -13.77 -2.23 11.59
C GLU A 25 -13.33 -0.88 11.01
N ALA A 26 -12.70 -0.01 11.82
CA ALA A 26 -12.25 1.30 11.36
C ALA A 26 -11.13 1.16 10.32
N GLU A 27 -10.15 0.30 10.58
CA GLU A 27 -9.09 -0.06 9.63
C GLU A 27 -9.68 -0.62 8.32
N ALA A 28 -10.61 -1.59 8.42
CA ALA A 28 -11.27 -2.15 7.23
C ALA A 28 -11.97 -1.07 6.39
N ARG A 29 -12.62 -0.10 7.04
CA ARG A 29 -13.32 0.99 6.35
C ARG A 29 -12.39 1.90 5.57
N ILE A 30 -11.16 2.10 6.03
CA ILE A 30 -10.15 2.87 5.29
C ILE A 30 -9.83 2.16 3.98
N TYR A 31 -9.53 0.85 4.03
CA TYR A 31 -9.21 0.06 2.84
C TYR A 31 -10.40 -0.06 1.87
N ILE A 32 -11.62 -0.23 2.40
CA ILE A 32 -12.85 -0.25 1.60
C ILE A 32 -13.09 1.11 0.93
N GLY A 33 -12.96 2.20 1.68
CA GLY A 33 -13.12 3.57 1.17
C GLY A 33 -12.06 3.93 0.13
N ALA A 34 -10.83 3.42 0.30
CA ALA A 34 -9.75 3.55 -0.67
C ALA A 34 -9.97 2.70 -1.94
N GLY A 35 -10.96 1.80 -1.94
CA GLY A 35 -11.31 0.95 -3.07
C GLY A 35 -10.28 -0.13 -3.39
N LEU A 36 -9.53 -0.58 -2.38
CA LEU A 36 -8.45 -1.55 -2.58
C LEU A 36 -8.97 -2.92 -3.02
N LYS A 37 -8.17 -3.60 -3.84
CA LYS A 37 -8.47 -4.95 -4.33
C LYS A 37 -7.42 -5.92 -3.86
N GLU A 38 -7.84 -7.09 -3.44
CA GLU A 38 -6.88 -8.14 -3.10
C GLU A 38 -6.28 -8.76 -4.37
N THR A 39 -4.97 -8.97 -4.35
CA THR A 39 -4.25 -9.86 -5.27
C THR A 39 -3.06 -10.49 -4.57
N THR A 40 -2.32 -11.35 -5.27
CA THR A 40 -1.02 -11.85 -4.80
C THR A 40 0.10 -11.03 -5.42
N VAL A 41 0.97 -10.46 -4.59
CA VAL A 41 2.16 -9.70 -4.99
C VAL A 41 3.37 -10.32 -4.32
N ASN A 42 4.39 -10.67 -5.10
CA ASN A 42 5.61 -11.32 -4.59
C ASN A 42 5.33 -12.57 -3.73
N GLY A 43 4.31 -13.36 -4.09
CA GLY A 43 3.91 -14.57 -3.36
C GLY A 43 3.13 -14.34 -2.06
N LYS A 44 2.79 -13.08 -1.71
CA LYS A 44 1.98 -12.73 -0.53
C LYS A 44 0.64 -12.09 -0.95
N PRO A 45 -0.47 -12.33 -0.24
CA PRO A 45 -1.68 -11.53 -0.40
C PRO A 45 -1.40 -10.05 -0.12
N ALA A 46 -2.01 -9.16 -0.90
CA ALA A 46 -1.91 -7.72 -0.70
C ALA A 46 -3.18 -7.02 -1.22
N LEU A 47 -3.56 -5.93 -0.56
CA LEU A 47 -4.58 -4.99 -0.99
C LEU A 47 -3.94 -3.90 -1.86
N ILE A 48 -4.14 -3.98 -3.17
CA ILE A 48 -3.51 -3.09 -4.15
C ILE A 48 -4.41 -1.93 -4.56
N GLN A 49 -3.78 -0.83 -4.98
CA GLN A 49 -4.44 0.31 -5.59
C GLN A 49 -4.72 0.02 -7.07
N PRO A 50 -6.00 -0.09 -7.48
CA PRO A 50 -6.32 -0.41 -8.88
C PRO A 50 -6.15 0.78 -9.83
N ARG A 51 -5.89 1.99 -9.30
CA ARG A 51 -5.86 3.25 -10.07
C ARG A 51 -4.46 3.80 -10.33
N ILE A 52 -3.41 3.05 -10.00
CA ILE A 52 -2.03 3.46 -10.32
C ILE A 52 -1.92 3.63 -11.84
N ASP A 53 -1.65 4.85 -12.29
CA ASP A 53 -1.34 5.12 -13.70
C ASP A 53 0.13 4.74 -13.97
N PRO A 54 0.41 3.67 -14.75
CA PRO A 54 1.78 3.27 -15.05
C PRO A 54 2.56 4.32 -15.85
N ASN A 55 1.88 5.21 -16.58
CA ASN A 55 2.49 6.18 -17.47
C ASN A 55 2.63 7.58 -16.84
N TYR A 56 2.20 7.76 -15.58
CA TYR A 56 2.38 9.02 -14.88
C TYR A 56 3.85 9.40 -14.83
N GLN A 57 4.18 10.56 -15.39
CA GLN A 57 5.55 11.07 -15.46
C GLN A 57 5.90 11.84 -14.20
N MET A 58 7.15 11.69 -13.74
CA MET A 58 7.64 12.40 -12.57
C MET A 58 7.45 13.92 -12.71
N PRO A 59 6.75 14.57 -11.76
CA PRO A 59 6.41 15.97 -11.90
C PRO A 59 7.66 16.85 -11.70
N GLU A 60 7.65 18.03 -12.30
CA GLU A 60 8.81 18.93 -12.29
C GLU A 60 9.24 19.32 -10.87
N TRP A 61 8.31 19.41 -9.91
CA TRP A 61 8.63 19.69 -8.52
C TRP A 61 9.45 18.55 -7.89
N TRP A 62 9.12 17.29 -8.17
CA TRP A 62 9.85 16.12 -7.69
C TRP A 62 11.26 16.07 -8.30
N ILE A 63 11.40 16.38 -9.59
CA ILE A 63 12.70 16.43 -10.27
C ILE A 63 13.59 17.52 -9.65
N LYS A 64 13.02 18.70 -9.34
CA LYS A 64 13.76 19.80 -8.69
C LYS A 64 14.23 19.43 -7.28
N GLU A 65 13.42 18.70 -6.53
CA GLU A 65 13.72 18.31 -5.16
C GLU A 65 14.65 17.10 -5.05
N HIS A 66 14.45 16.08 -5.89
CA HIS A 66 15.12 14.79 -5.79
C HIS A 66 16.14 14.52 -6.91
N GLY A 67 16.24 15.40 -7.90
CA GLY A 67 17.29 15.45 -8.91
C GLY A 67 16.88 15.08 -10.33
N GLU A 68 17.64 15.59 -11.30
CA GLU A 68 17.45 15.43 -12.75
C GLU A 68 17.40 13.98 -13.24
N LYS A 69 17.91 13.02 -12.47
CA LYS A 69 17.86 11.59 -12.83
C LYS A 69 16.44 11.06 -13.01
N TRP A 70 15.45 11.68 -12.37
CA TRP A 70 14.04 11.27 -12.45
C TRP A 70 13.32 11.85 -13.67
N ARG A 71 13.98 12.74 -14.44
CA ARG A 71 13.38 13.32 -15.63
C ARG A 71 13.10 12.24 -16.66
N GLY A 72 11.85 12.19 -17.13
CA GLY A 72 11.38 11.21 -18.10
C GLY A 72 11.01 9.85 -17.51
N TRP A 73 11.18 9.65 -16.20
CA TRP A 73 10.71 8.43 -15.54
C TRP A 73 9.20 8.45 -15.37
N THR A 74 8.61 7.28 -15.52
CA THR A 74 7.21 6.98 -15.26
C THR A 74 7.04 6.14 -13.98
N ASN A 75 5.81 5.97 -13.52
CA ASN A 75 5.49 5.03 -12.45
C ASN A 75 5.94 3.59 -12.76
N SER A 76 5.88 3.16 -14.02
CA SER A 76 6.42 1.86 -14.44
C SER A 76 7.93 1.76 -14.20
N ASP A 77 8.69 2.80 -14.56
CA ASP A 77 10.14 2.84 -14.34
C ASP A 77 10.47 2.81 -12.85
N LEU A 78 9.73 3.56 -12.04
CA LEU A 78 9.86 3.54 -10.58
C LEU A 78 9.63 2.14 -10.02
N MET A 79 8.49 1.53 -10.33
CA MET A 79 8.15 0.20 -9.82
C MET A 79 9.16 -0.85 -10.28
N GLY A 80 9.62 -0.79 -11.54
CA GLY A 80 10.65 -1.70 -12.08
C GLY A 80 11.97 -1.65 -11.29
N GLU A 81 12.31 -0.48 -10.77
CA GLU A 81 13.50 -0.28 -9.91
C GLU A 81 13.22 -0.49 -8.42
N GLY A 82 11.96 -0.73 -8.04
CA GLY A 82 11.51 -0.96 -6.66
C GLY A 82 11.17 0.33 -5.89
N TYR A 83 10.99 1.44 -6.58
CA TYR A 83 10.48 2.68 -6.01
C TYR A 83 8.93 2.69 -6.02
N PRO A 84 8.31 3.37 -5.04
CA PRO A 84 6.86 3.53 -5.04
C PRO A 84 6.41 4.33 -6.27
N PRO A 85 5.31 3.94 -6.95
CA PRO A 85 4.67 4.80 -7.93
C PRO A 85 4.04 6.00 -7.23
N HIS A 86 3.67 7.03 -7.99
CA HIS A 86 3.06 8.25 -7.52
C HIS A 86 1.58 8.32 -7.91
N ASP A 87 0.77 8.95 -7.08
CA ASP A 87 -0.63 9.22 -7.38
C ASP A 87 -0.79 10.44 -8.32
N GLU A 88 -2.04 10.81 -8.61
CA GLU A 88 -2.35 11.93 -9.50
C GLU A 88 -1.89 13.31 -8.98
N ASN A 89 -1.67 13.45 -7.67
CA ASN A 89 -1.11 14.65 -7.05
C ASN A 89 0.42 14.68 -7.13
N GLY A 90 1.03 13.55 -7.50
CA GLY A 90 2.46 13.35 -7.51
C GLY A 90 3.02 12.89 -6.18
N ASP A 91 2.18 12.46 -5.23
CA ASP A 91 2.64 11.91 -3.96
C ASP A 91 2.95 10.41 -4.11
N PRO A 92 4.06 9.91 -3.55
CA PRO A 92 4.34 8.48 -3.58
C PRO A 92 3.28 7.67 -2.84
N TYR A 93 2.82 6.57 -3.43
CA TYR A 93 2.02 5.57 -2.73
C TYR A 93 2.84 4.96 -1.58
N GLU A 94 2.18 4.76 -0.44
CA GLU A 94 2.74 4.15 0.75
C GLU A 94 2.27 2.70 0.88
N LEU A 95 3.14 1.86 1.44
CA LEU A 95 2.80 0.49 1.82
C LEU A 95 2.61 0.43 3.33
N HIS A 96 1.55 -0.26 3.72
CA HIS A 96 1.15 -0.46 5.11
C HIS A 96 1.00 -1.96 5.42
N HIS A 97 1.55 -2.44 6.52
CA HIS A 97 1.29 -3.79 7.04
C HIS A 97 -0.11 -3.85 7.64
N ILE A 98 -1.00 -4.67 7.08
CA ILE A 98 -2.38 -4.79 7.58
C ILE A 98 -2.36 -5.33 9.02
N GLY A 99 -2.97 -4.57 9.92
CA GLY A 99 -2.94 -4.85 11.36
C GLY A 99 -1.56 -4.76 11.99
N GLN A 100 -0.62 -4.04 11.36
CA GLN A 100 0.73 -3.74 11.87
C GLN A 100 1.63 -4.95 12.20
N LEU A 101 1.32 -6.14 11.69
CA LEU A 101 2.15 -7.33 11.92
C LEU A 101 3.25 -7.42 10.85
N THR A 102 4.50 -7.67 11.25
CA THR A 102 5.68 -7.69 10.36
C THR A 102 5.57 -8.63 9.16
N ASP A 103 4.79 -9.71 9.27
CA ASP A 103 4.56 -10.69 8.20
C ASP A 103 3.13 -10.66 7.62
N SER A 104 2.35 -9.62 7.93
CA SER A 104 0.99 -9.45 7.40
C SER A 104 0.97 -9.11 5.91
N PRO A 105 -0.18 -9.33 5.23
CA PRO A 105 -0.47 -8.72 3.94
C PRO A 105 -0.23 -7.20 3.92
N LEU A 106 0.15 -6.67 2.76
CA LEU A 106 0.36 -5.23 2.58
C LEU A 106 -0.88 -4.54 2.00
N ALA A 107 -1.07 -3.26 2.33
CA ALA A 107 -2.02 -2.36 1.69
C ALA A 107 -1.29 -1.21 0.98
N GLU A 108 -1.64 -0.96 -0.28
CA GLU A 108 -1.20 0.21 -1.06
C GLU A 108 -2.15 1.37 -0.77
N LEU A 109 -1.62 2.49 -0.25
CA LEU A 109 -2.41 3.66 0.13
C LEU A 109 -1.80 4.92 -0.45
N THR A 110 -2.61 5.90 -0.83
CA THR A 110 -2.12 7.27 -1.00
C THR A 110 -1.70 7.85 0.35
N TRP A 111 -0.90 8.91 0.34
CA TRP A 111 -0.50 9.60 1.55
C TRP A 111 -1.72 10.03 2.40
N SER A 112 -2.76 10.57 1.77
CA SER A 112 -3.98 11.01 2.45
C SER A 112 -4.75 9.84 3.07
N GLN A 113 -4.91 8.74 2.33
CA GLN A 113 -5.55 7.54 2.85
C GLN A 113 -4.81 6.93 4.04
N HIS A 114 -3.49 7.03 4.08
CA HIS A 114 -2.67 6.47 5.16
C HIS A 114 -2.57 7.41 6.38
N ARG A 115 -2.50 8.73 6.17
CA ARG A 115 -2.05 9.67 7.21
C ARG A 115 -3.00 10.83 7.50
N GLU A 116 -3.98 11.10 6.67
CA GLU A 116 -4.83 12.27 6.88
C GLU A 116 -5.89 12.03 7.96
N GLY A 117 -6.09 13.03 8.82
CA GLY A 117 -7.12 13.02 9.85
C GLY A 117 -7.02 11.84 10.82
N GLU A 118 -8.13 11.14 11.02
CA GLU A 118 -8.22 10.01 11.95
C GLU A 118 -7.54 8.74 11.40
N ASN A 119 -7.26 8.66 10.09
CA ASN A 119 -6.65 7.48 9.47
C ASN A 119 -5.29 7.19 10.07
N TYR A 120 -4.50 8.23 10.35
CA TYR A 120 -3.21 8.06 11.00
C TYR A 120 -3.35 7.33 12.33
N ALA A 121 -4.26 7.77 13.21
CA ALA A 121 -4.42 7.15 14.52
C ALA A 121 -4.98 5.71 14.44
N VAL A 122 -5.82 5.43 13.44
CA VAL A 122 -6.39 4.09 13.21
C VAL A 122 -5.35 3.12 12.67
N LEU A 123 -4.54 3.55 11.71
CA LEU A 123 -3.51 2.72 11.08
C LEU A 123 -2.21 2.69 11.88
N HIS A 124 -1.99 3.65 12.78
CA HIS A 124 -0.78 3.80 13.59
C HIS A 124 -1.07 3.74 15.10
N THR A 125 -1.53 2.59 15.59
CA THR A 125 -1.63 2.34 17.04
C THR A 125 -0.23 2.19 17.65
N THR A 126 -0.01 2.69 18.87
CA THR A 126 1.32 2.81 19.48
C THR A 126 1.83 1.52 20.14
N GLU A 127 1.01 0.47 20.19
CA GLU A 127 1.34 -0.77 20.91
C GLU A 127 2.21 -1.73 20.09
N ASP A 128 2.11 -1.73 18.75
CA ASP A 128 2.82 -2.70 17.89
C ASP A 128 4.01 -2.09 17.11
N TYR A 129 4.25 -0.77 17.21
CA TYR A 129 5.33 -0.09 16.48
C TYR A 129 6.75 -0.56 16.81
N SER A 130 6.95 -1.30 17.91
CA SER A 130 8.28 -1.72 18.37
C SER A 130 8.87 -2.89 17.59
N ASP A 131 8.05 -3.65 16.87
CA ASP A 131 8.45 -4.97 16.37
C ASP A 131 8.79 -4.99 14.86
N ILE A 132 8.61 -3.86 14.16
CA ILE A 132 8.93 -3.75 12.74
C ILE A 132 10.42 -3.44 12.55
N ASP A 133 11.15 -4.39 11.96
CA ASP A 133 12.48 -4.11 11.39
C ASP A 133 12.32 -3.22 10.15
N ARG A 134 12.55 -1.92 10.34
CA ARG A 134 12.44 -0.92 9.27
C ARG A 134 13.32 -1.23 8.07
N ARG A 135 14.52 -1.79 8.26
CA ARG A 135 15.42 -2.12 7.14
C ARG A 135 14.91 -3.33 6.37
N ALA A 136 14.33 -4.30 7.06
CA ALA A 136 13.66 -5.42 6.41
C ALA A 136 12.44 -4.92 5.63
N PHE A 137 11.65 -4.01 6.21
CA PHE A 137 10.48 -3.46 5.54
C PHE A 137 10.82 -2.64 4.30
N GLU A 138 11.89 -1.82 4.31
CA GLU A 138 12.34 -1.14 3.09
C GLU A 138 12.68 -2.11 1.95
N LYS A 139 13.27 -3.27 2.27
CA LYS A 139 13.54 -4.31 1.27
C LYS A 139 12.26 -4.98 0.77
N GLU A 140 11.31 -5.23 1.67
CA GLU A 140 10.00 -5.78 1.33
C GLU A 140 9.23 -4.84 0.40
N LYS A 141 9.18 -3.54 0.71
CA LYS A 141 8.55 -2.54 -0.16
C LYS A 141 9.16 -2.51 -1.55
N ALA A 142 10.49 -2.53 -1.66
CA ALA A 142 11.15 -2.55 -2.95
C ALA A 142 10.83 -3.83 -3.74
N ALA A 143 10.79 -4.99 -3.07
CA ALA A 143 10.41 -6.25 -3.71
C ALA A 143 8.93 -6.27 -4.14
N HIS A 144 8.04 -5.70 -3.33
CA HIS A 144 6.61 -5.54 -3.64
C HIS A 144 6.43 -4.74 -4.93
N TRP A 145 7.04 -3.56 -5.04
CA TRP A 145 6.90 -2.72 -6.23
C TRP A 145 7.49 -3.37 -7.50
N ARG A 146 8.64 -4.05 -7.40
CA ARG A 146 9.18 -4.81 -8.53
C ARG A 146 8.24 -5.93 -8.98
N ALA A 147 7.61 -6.62 -8.04
CA ALA A 147 6.62 -7.64 -8.36
C ALA A 147 5.34 -7.03 -8.96
N ARG A 148 4.90 -5.85 -8.51
CA ARG A 148 3.79 -5.12 -9.15
C ARG A 148 4.08 -4.78 -10.60
N TYR A 149 5.30 -4.34 -10.91
CA TYR A 149 5.75 -4.10 -12.28
C TYR A 149 5.71 -5.38 -13.12
N GLN A 150 6.30 -6.47 -12.63
CA GLN A 150 6.34 -7.75 -13.35
C GLN A 150 4.96 -8.36 -13.62
N ALA A 151 4.00 -8.18 -12.71
CA ALA A 151 2.64 -8.68 -12.87
C ALA A 151 1.80 -7.88 -13.89
N ASN A 152 2.24 -6.66 -14.22
CA ASN A 152 1.57 -5.75 -15.16
C ASN A 152 2.26 -5.68 -16.54
N MET A 153 3.35 -6.45 -16.77
CA MET A 153 3.94 -6.69 -18.10
C MET A 153 3.25 -7.85 -18.81
#